data_AF-A0A258ZT83-F1
#
_entry.id   AF-A0A258ZT83-F1
#
_cell.length_a   1.000
_cell.length_b   1.000
_cell.length_c   1.000
_cell.angle_alpha   90.00
_cell.angle_beta   90.00
_cell.angle_gamma   90.00
#
_symmetry.space_group_name_H-M   'P 1'
#
loop_
_entity.id
_entity.type
_entity.pdbx_description
1 polymer ?
#
loop_
_entity_poly.entity_id
_entity_poly.type
_entity_poly.pdbx_seq_one_letter_code
_entity_poly.pdbx_strand_id
1 'polypeptide(L)'
;MFFNKKTSPSNGRIQAEPSEKALHGASLVREAWWLGLVLVGAYLAVILITYSPQDPSWSHMASEGASVDNAGGSVGAWVSDMLLYLFGFSAWWWVVLAFYGMWLVYKRLGSTISERPFLLFNLVGFVLLILASAAFESGHLLAIPAQFPLTQGGMIGNALDTLLRSMFGFAGSTMCLIILMAIGFSLFTGWSWIMMTEKLGAWVLAAHAWGLNKYYDWQDRKAGKQVEIKRDEYIETERKRTEDRPPIEIKVPELEIPKSERVLKERQTVLFESMPDSALPPLHLLDEVTTTVELQSAETLDFTSRLIERKLVD
;
A
#
# COMPACT_ATOMS: atom_id res chain seq x y z
N MET A 1 8.35 -76.09 4.24
CA MET A 1 9.42 -76.13 3.23
C MET A 1 9.83 -74.69 2.96
N PHE A 2 11.01 -74.32 3.44
CA PHE A 2 11.56 -72.96 3.41
C PHE A 2 11.96 -72.59 1.98
N PHE A 3 11.45 -71.48 1.44
CA PHE A 3 12.10 -70.81 0.31
C PHE A 3 12.41 -69.36 0.67
N ASN A 4 13.72 -69.15 0.73
CA ASN A 4 14.46 -68.01 1.20
C ASN A 4 14.28 -66.82 0.25
N LYS A 5 13.62 -65.74 0.71
CA LYS A 5 13.51 -64.48 -0.03
C LYS A 5 14.89 -63.80 0.03
N LYS A 6 15.68 -63.90 -1.04
CA LYS A 6 16.90 -63.09 -1.19
C LYS A 6 16.48 -61.62 -1.30
N THR A 7 16.73 -60.85 -0.25
CA THR A 7 16.67 -59.39 -0.29
C THR A 7 17.80 -58.88 -1.18
N SER A 8 17.43 -58.21 -2.28
CA SER A 8 18.38 -57.46 -3.10
C SER A 8 18.90 -56.27 -2.28
N PRO A 9 20.21 -55.95 -2.27
CA PRO A 9 20.71 -54.79 -1.55
C PRO A 9 20.14 -53.53 -2.22
N SER A 10 19.34 -52.76 -1.49
CA SER A 10 18.94 -51.42 -1.92
C SER A 10 20.20 -50.57 -1.99
N ASN A 11 20.70 -50.38 -3.21
CA ASN A 11 21.80 -49.48 -3.52
C ASN A 11 21.33 -48.05 -3.23
N GLY A 12 21.47 -47.62 -1.97
CA GLY A 12 21.33 -46.24 -1.56
C GLY A 12 22.47 -45.44 -2.17
N ARG A 13 22.32 -45.05 -3.44
CA ARG A 13 23.15 -44.01 -4.05
C ARG A 13 22.88 -42.73 -3.24
N ILE A 14 23.77 -42.45 -2.29
CA ILE A 14 23.93 -41.12 -1.71
C ILE A 14 24.19 -40.21 -2.91
N GLN A 15 23.19 -39.41 -3.29
CA GLN A 15 23.37 -38.36 -4.28
C GLN A 15 24.34 -37.38 -3.65
N ALA A 16 25.54 -37.26 -4.22
CA ALA A 16 26.51 -36.28 -3.77
C ALA A 16 25.84 -34.89 -3.82
N GLU A 17 25.94 -34.12 -2.73
CA GLU A 17 25.42 -32.76 -2.74
C GLU A 17 26.08 -31.98 -3.89
N PRO A 18 25.29 -31.24 -4.68
CA PRO A 18 25.82 -30.51 -5.83
C PRO A 18 26.91 -29.53 -5.37
N SER A 19 28.07 -29.56 -6.02
CA SER A 19 29.18 -28.66 -5.74
C SER A 19 28.73 -27.19 -5.79
N GLU A 20 29.15 -26.37 -4.82
CA GLU A 20 28.81 -24.94 -4.75
C GLU A 20 29.10 -24.20 -6.06
N LYS A 21 30.14 -24.58 -6.80
CA LYS A 21 30.46 -24.00 -8.12
C LYS A 21 29.42 -24.33 -9.19
N ALA A 22 28.82 -25.51 -9.14
CA ALA A 22 27.74 -25.92 -10.05
C ALA A 22 26.43 -25.17 -9.74
N LEU A 23 26.16 -24.90 -8.45
CA LEU A 23 25.04 -24.08 -8.01
C LEU A 23 25.18 -22.61 -8.47
N HIS A 24 26.37 -22.02 -8.33
CA HIS A 24 26.67 -20.68 -8.82
C HIS A 24 26.67 -20.58 -10.36
N GLY A 25 27.18 -21.60 -11.07
CA GLY A 25 27.12 -21.63 -12.53
C GLY A 25 25.68 -21.68 -13.05
N ALA A 26 24.82 -22.49 -12.42
CA ALA A 26 23.40 -22.57 -12.76
C ALA A 26 22.64 -21.27 -12.46
N SER A 27 23.03 -20.51 -11.43
CA SER A 27 22.43 -19.20 -11.16
C SER A 27 22.84 -18.15 -12.19
N LEU A 28 24.11 -18.13 -12.62
CA LEU A 28 24.61 -17.17 -13.62
C LEU A 28 24.03 -17.41 -15.02
N VAL A 29 23.93 -18.67 -15.47
CA VAL A 29 23.30 -19.00 -16.77
C VAL A 29 21.82 -18.60 -16.76
N ARG A 30 21.14 -18.82 -15.64
CA ARG A 30 19.76 -18.38 -15.45
C ARG A 30 19.65 -16.87 -15.41
N GLU A 31 20.61 -16.18 -14.78
CA GLU A 31 20.70 -14.73 -14.77
C GLU A 31 20.90 -14.14 -16.16
N ALA A 32 21.72 -14.77 -16.99
CA ALA A 32 21.85 -14.39 -18.39
C ALA A 32 20.54 -14.62 -19.16
N TRP A 33 19.80 -15.68 -18.86
CA TRP A 33 18.56 -16.03 -19.55
C TRP A 33 17.41 -15.04 -19.30
N TRP A 34 17.17 -14.61 -18.04
CA TRP A 34 16.11 -13.63 -17.78
C TRP A 34 16.47 -12.25 -18.35
N LEU A 35 17.72 -11.81 -18.24
CA LEU A 35 18.18 -10.57 -18.86
C LEU A 35 18.02 -10.62 -20.38
N GLY A 36 18.35 -11.75 -21.00
CA GLY A 36 18.14 -11.99 -22.43
C GLY A 36 16.67 -11.90 -22.83
N LEU A 37 15.75 -12.54 -22.08
CA LEU A 37 14.32 -12.47 -22.35
C LEU A 37 13.74 -11.05 -22.18
N VAL A 38 14.18 -10.31 -21.17
CA VAL A 38 13.78 -8.91 -20.97
C VAL A 38 14.25 -8.05 -22.13
N LEU A 39 15.50 -8.22 -22.57
CA LEU A 39 16.05 -7.49 -23.70
C LEU A 39 15.27 -7.81 -24.99
N VAL A 40 14.98 -9.08 -25.26
CA VAL A 40 14.18 -9.50 -26.42
C VAL A 40 12.77 -8.92 -26.35
N GLY A 41 12.10 -9.00 -25.20
CA GLY A 41 10.76 -8.45 -25.02
C GLY A 41 10.71 -6.93 -25.21
N ALA A 42 11.68 -6.21 -24.63
CA ALA A 42 11.81 -4.77 -24.80
C ALA A 42 12.13 -4.40 -26.26
N TYR A 43 13.03 -5.13 -26.91
CA TYR A 43 13.37 -4.93 -28.31
C TYR A 43 12.15 -5.15 -29.21
N LEU A 44 11.41 -6.25 -29.02
CA LEU A 44 10.16 -6.53 -29.74
C LEU A 44 9.12 -5.42 -29.54
N ALA A 45 8.98 -4.91 -28.32
CA ALA A 45 8.07 -3.79 -28.05
C ALA A 45 8.50 -2.52 -28.79
N VAL A 46 9.79 -2.18 -28.74
CA VAL A 46 10.32 -0.99 -29.45
C VAL A 46 10.04 -1.08 -30.94
N ILE A 47 10.39 -2.20 -31.58
CA ILE A 47 10.24 -2.33 -33.05
C ILE A 47 8.78 -2.35 -33.50
N LEU A 48 7.85 -2.83 -32.66
CA LEU A 48 6.41 -2.81 -32.96
C LEU A 48 5.79 -1.43 -32.73
N ILE A 49 6.26 -0.67 -31.72
CA ILE A 49 5.81 0.71 -31.46
C ILE A 49 6.30 1.64 -32.56
N THR A 50 7.57 1.50 -32.97
CA THR A 50 8.19 2.33 -33.99
C THR A 50 8.07 1.74 -35.39
N TYR A 51 7.02 0.95 -35.64
CA TYR A 51 6.77 0.41 -36.97
C TYR A 51 6.38 1.54 -37.93
N SER A 52 7.04 1.60 -39.08
CA SER A 52 6.72 2.50 -40.18
C SER A 52 6.51 1.68 -41.46
N PRO A 53 5.36 1.82 -42.15
CA PRO A 53 5.15 1.18 -43.45
C PRO A 53 6.09 1.68 -44.55
N GLN A 54 6.78 2.80 -44.34
CA GLN A 54 7.71 3.38 -45.30
C GLN A 54 9.10 2.72 -45.25
N ASP A 55 9.39 1.95 -44.20
CA ASP A 55 10.69 1.31 -44.02
C ASP A 55 10.94 0.22 -45.07
N PRO A 56 12.22 -0.05 -45.42
CA PRO A 56 12.58 -1.22 -46.20
C PRO A 56 12.28 -2.49 -45.38
N SER A 57 11.31 -3.28 -45.83
CA SER A 57 10.79 -4.42 -45.09
C SER A 57 10.63 -5.66 -45.97
N TRP A 58 10.11 -6.76 -45.41
CA TRP A 58 9.88 -7.99 -46.18
C TRP A 58 8.74 -7.80 -47.19
N SER A 59 7.68 -7.08 -46.80
CA SER A 59 6.52 -6.82 -47.66
C SER A 59 6.63 -5.56 -48.51
N HIS A 60 7.58 -4.65 -48.20
CA HIS A 60 7.76 -3.39 -48.90
C HIS A 60 9.22 -3.14 -49.30
N MET A 61 9.47 -3.01 -50.61
CA MET A 61 10.77 -2.57 -51.12
C MET A 61 10.84 -1.05 -51.11
N ALA A 62 11.62 -0.48 -50.19
CA ALA A 62 11.89 0.95 -50.18
C ALA A 62 12.84 1.37 -51.31
N SER A 63 12.73 2.63 -51.73
CA SER A 63 13.64 3.24 -52.70
C SER A 63 15.08 3.25 -52.21
N GLU A 64 16.03 3.16 -53.15
CA GLU A 64 17.46 3.14 -52.87
C GLU A 64 17.87 4.40 -52.05
N GLY A 65 18.35 4.20 -50.82
CA GLY A 65 18.76 5.28 -49.91
C GLY A 65 17.71 5.78 -48.90
N ALA A 66 16.54 5.13 -48.79
CA ALA A 66 15.57 5.45 -47.74
C ALA A 66 16.15 5.25 -46.33
N SER A 67 15.98 6.23 -45.45
CA SER A 67 16.30 6.12 -44.03
C SER A 67 15.33 5.18 -43.34
N VAL A 68 15.83 4.35 -42.43
CA VAL A 68 14.99 3.47 -41.60
C VAL A 68 14.51 4.26 -40.39
N ASP A 69 13.20 4.40 -40.24
CA ASP A 69 12.55 5.10 -39.13
C ASP A 69 12.40 4.20 -37.90
N ASN A 70 12.33 2.87 -38.09
CA ASN A 70 12.27 1.92 -36.98
C ASN A 70 13.48 2.05 -36.05
N ALA A 71 13.23 2.23 -34.75
CA ALA A 71 14.28 2.38 -33.76
C ALA A 71 15.15 1.11 -33.56
N GLY A 72 14.67 -0.06 -33.99
CA GLY A 72 15.48 -1.28 -34.09
C GLY A 72 16.32 -1.38 -35.36
N GLY A 73 16.39 -0.31 -36.16
CA GLY A 73 17.08 -0.28 -37.44
C GLY A 73 16.48 -1.27 -38.45
N SER A 74 17.28 -1.65 -39.46
CA SER A 74 16.82 -2.49 -40.56
C SER A 74 16.29 -3.85 -40.09
N VAL A 75 16.90 -4.45 -39.05
CA VAL A 75 16.43 -5.71 -38.46
C VAL A 75 15.07 -5.52 -37.79
N GLY A 76 14.90 -4.43 -37.04
CA GLY A 76 13.62 -4.09 -36.41
C GLY A 76 12.50 -3.87 -37.42
N ALA A 77 12.77 -3.13 -38.49
CA ALA A 77 11.82 -2.92 -39.58
C ALA A 77 11.37 -4.25 -40.21
N TRP A 78 12.31 -5.15 -40.52
CA TRP A 78 11.99 -6.46 -41.10
C TRP A 78 11.19 -7.38 -40.17
N VAL A 79 11.60 -7.47 -38.90
CA VAL A 79 10.94 -8.34 -37.91
C VAL A 79 9.55 -7.82 -37.56
N SER A 80 9.41 -6.51 -37.33
CA SER A 80 8.12 -5.88 -37.03
C SER A 80 7.13 -6.04 -38.19
N ASP A 81 7.58 -5.81 -39.43
CA ASP A 81 6.78 -6.02 -40.64
C ASP A 81 6.32 -7.47 -40.78
N MET A 82 7.22 -8.45 -40.63
CA MET A 82 6.85 -9.87 -40.74
C MET A 82 5.86 -10.29 -39.65
N LEU A 83 6.04 -9.84 -38.41
CA LEU A 83 5.15 -10.17 -37.31
C LEU A 83 3.76 -9.54 -37.51
N LEU A 84 3.70 -8.25 -37.86
CA LEU A 84 2.44 -7.55 -38.14
C LEU A 84 1.76 -8.06 -39.40
N TYR A 85 2.53 -8.50 -40.42
CA TYR A 85 1.96 -9.09 -41.63
C TYR A 85 1.29 -10.43 -41.35
N LEU A 86 1.92 -11.28 -40.52
CA LEU A 86 1.40 -12.60 -40.19
C LEU A 86 0.24 -12.55 -39.19
N PHE A 87 0.40 -11.79 -38.10
CA PHE A 87 -0.51 -11.81 -36.95
C PHE A 87 -1.28 -10.50 -36.74
N GLY A 88 -0.95 -9.43 -37.47
CA GLY A 88 -1.58 -8.12 -37.25
C GLY A 88 -1.33 -7.61 -35.84
N PHE A 89 -2.35 -7.06 -35.19
CA PHE A 89 -2.29 -6.57 -33.82
C PHE A 89 -1.94 -7.68 -32.82
N SER A 90 -2.29 -8.93 -33.10
CA SER A 90 -1.91 -10.08 -32.27
C SER A 90 -0.40 -10.35 -32.22
N ALA A 91 0.43 -9.68 -33.04
CA ALA A 91 1.88 -9.70 -32.90
C ALA A 91 2.36 -9.28 -31.50
N TRP A 92 1.59 -8.43 -30.81
CA TRP A 92 1.89 -7.99 -29.45
C TRP A 92 1.90 -9.14 -28.41
N TRP A 93 1.26 -10.27 -28.69
CA TRP A 93 1.35 -11.45 -27.83
C TRP A 93 2.79 -11.99 -27.72
N TRP A 94 3.66 -11.77 -28.72
CA TRP A 94 5.08 -12.14 -28.62
C TRP A 94 5.82 -11.34 -27.55
N VAL A 95 5.46 -10.06 -27.36
CA VAL A 95 5.98 -9.23 -26.27
C VAL A 95 5.50 -9.77 -24.93
N VAL A 96 4.21 -10.09 -24.83
CA VAL A 96 3.62 -10.71 -23.63
C VAL A 96 4.31 -12.04 -23.31
N LEU A 97 4.60 -12.87 -24.31
CA LEU A 97 5.31 -14.14 -24.13
C LEU A 97 6.72 -13.94 -23.57
N ALA A 98 7.46 -12.93 -24.02
CA ALA A 98 8.81 -12.66 -23.53
C ALA A 98 8.79 -12.30 -22.03
N PHE A 99 7.90 -11.39 -21.61
CA PHE A 99 7.76 -10.99 -20.21
C PHE A 99 7.12 -12.09 -19.34
N TYR A 100 6.15 -12.84 -19.88
CA TYR A 100 5.56 -13.97 -19.16
C TYR A 100 6.55 -15.13 -19.01
N GLY A 101 7.41 -15.37 -20.01
CA GLY A 101 8.51 -16.32 -19.97
C GLY A 101 9.48 -16.02 -18.83
N MET A 102 9.79 -14.74 -18.58
CA MET A 102 10.56 -14.32 -17.41
C MET A 102 9.88 -14.76 -16.10
N TRP A 103 8.58 -14.53 -15.96
CA TRP A 103 7.83 -14.94 -14.76
C TRP A 103 7.80 -16.46 -14.57
N LEU A 104 7.66 -17.24 -15.65
CA LEU A 104 7.73 -18.70 -15.60
C LEU A 104 9.10 -19.21 -15.16
N VAL A 105 10.18 -18.61 -15.67
CA VAL A 105 11.56 -18.93 -15.26
C VAL A 105 11.75 -18.58 -13.78
N TYR A 106 11.22 -17.46 -13.33
CA TYR A 106 11.25 -17.05 -11.92
C TYR A 106 10.50 -18.02 -11.01
N LYS A 107 9.29 -18.46 -11.38
CA LYS A 107 8.53 -19.43 -10.57
C LYS A 107 9.22 -20.78 -10.42
N ARG A 108 9.97 -21.21 -11.44
CA ARG A 108 10.79 -22.44 -11.38
C ARG A 108 11.94 -22.36 -10.38
N LEU A 109 12.25 -21.18 -9.85
CA LEU A 109 13.31 -20.96 -8.86
C LEU A 109 12.93 -21.49 -7.46
N GLY A 110 11.63 -21.56 -7.15
CA GLY A 110 11.13 -21.94 -5.82
C GLY A 110 10.37 -23.26 -5.76
N SER A 111 10.15 -23.96 -6.87
CA SER A 111 9.30 -25.16 -6.90
C SER A 111 10.11 -26.45 -7.07
N THR A 112 9.69 -27.50 -6.35
CA THR A 112 10.22 -28.86 -6.54
C THR A 112 9.82 -29.40 -7.93
N ILE A 113 10.55 -30.41 -8.43
CA ILE A 113 10.41 -30.98 -9.79
C ILE A 113 8.95 -31.37 -10.14
N SER A 114 8.13 -31.69 -9.13
CA SER A 114 6.72 -32.08 -9.29
C SER A 114 5.77 -30.93 -9.65
N GLU A 115 6.17 -29.67 -9.48
CA GLU A 115 5.35 -28.48 -9.75
C GLU A 115 5.79 -27.73 -11.01
N ARG A 116 6.68 -28.33 -11.82
CA ARG A 116 7.19 -27.67 -13.03
C ARG A 116 6.03 -27.43 -14.00
N PRO A 117 5.76 -26.16 -14.40
CA PRO A 117 4.76 -25.88 -15.42
C PRO A 117 5.17 -26.60 -16.70
N PHE A 118 4.23 -27.35 -17.26
CA PHE A 118 4.37 -28.04 -18.53
C PHE A 118 4.48 -27.02 -19.65
N LEU A 119 5.71 -26.60 -19.98
CA LEU A 119 5.97 -25.59 -21.03
C LEU A 119 5.30 -25.92 -22.36
N LEU A 120 5.10 -27.21 -22.65
CA LEU A 120 4.37 -27.65 -23.85
C LEU A 120 2.91 -27.19 -23.82
N PHE A 121 2.19 -27.36 -22.71
CA PHE A 121 0.79 -26.89 -22.61
C PHE A 121 0.71 -25.37 -22.66
N ASN A 122 1.67 -24.66 -22.03
CA ASN A 122 1.73 -23.21 -22.11
C ASN A 122 2.00 -22.71 -23.55
N LEU A 123 2.88 -23.40 -24.29
CA LEU A 123 3.18 -23.07 -25.68
C LEU A 123 2.00 -23.38 -26.60
N VAL A 124 1.34 -24.53 -26.42
CA VAL A 124 0.11 -24.86 -27.15
C VAL A 124 -0.98 -23.83 -26.86
N GLY A 125 -1.14 -23.45 -25.59
CA GLY A 125 -2.05 -22.39 -25.17
C GLY A 125 -1.73 -21.05 -25.82
N PHE A 126 -0.44 -20.67 -25.88
CA PHE A 126 0.03 -19.46 -26.55
C PHE A 126 -0.29 -19.47 -28.05
N VAL A 127 0.02 -20.56 -28.75
CA VAL A 127 -0.26 -20.69 -30.19
C VAL A 127 -1.76 -20.63 -30.44
N LEU A 128 -2.57 -21.30 -29.61
CA LEU A 128 -4.01 -21.21 -29.72
C LEU A 128 -4.52 -19.79 -29.49
N LEU A 129 -3.97 -19.10 -28.48
CA LEU A 129 -4.33 -17.74 -28.11
C LEU A 129 -4.02 -16.74 -29.23
N ILE A 130 -2.80 -16.77 -29.78
CA ILE A 130 -2.40 -15.84 -30.85
C ILE A 130 -3.20 -16.08 -32.13
N LEU A 131 -3.50 -17.33 -32.48
CA LEU A 131 -4.33 -17.66 -33.65
C LEU A 131 -5.78 -17.21 -33.47
N ALA A 132 -6.38 -17.48 -32.30
CA ALA A 132 -7.74 -17.06 -31.98
C ALA A 132 -7.85 -15.53 -31.93
N SER A 133 -6.88 -14.84 -31.32
CA SER A 133 -6.82 -13.38 -31.27
C SER A 133 -6.70 -12.78 -32.67
N ALA A 134 -5.80 -13.31 -33.51
CA ALA A 134 -5.58 -12.81 -34.87
C ALA A 134 -6.84 -12.97 -35.74
N ALA A 135 -7.51 -14.12 -35.66
CA ALA A 135 -8.77 -14.34 -36.38
C ALA A 135 -9.90 -13.43 -35.87
N PHE A 136 -10.00 -13.26 -34.55
CA PHE A 136 -10.98 -12.36 -33.95
C PHE A 136 -10.78 -10.91 -34.38
N GLU A 137 -9.52 -10.44 -34.41
CA GLU A 137 -9.14 -9.11 -34.89
C GLU A 137 -9.39 -8.89 -36.38
N SER A 138 -9.33 -9.95 -37.21
CA SER A 138 -9.57 -9.82 -38.64
C SER A 138 -11.04 -9.60 -39.02
N GLY A 139 -11.97 -10.22 -38.28
CA GLY A 139 -13.37 -10.31 -38.70
C GLY A 139 -14.39 -9.74 -37.73
N HIS A 140 -14.04 -9.63 -36.46
CA HIS A 140 -15.00 -9.40 -35.37
C HIS A 140 -14.70 -8.15 -34.53
N LEU A 141 -13.45 -7.66 -34.55
CA LEU A 141 -13.11 -6.40 -33.91
C LEU A 141 -13.45 -5.19 -34.80
N LEU A 142 -13.83 -4.08 -34.18
CA LEU A 142 -13.93 -2.79 -34.87
C LEU A 142 -12.55 -2.37 -35.39
N ALA A 143 -12.52 -1.77 -36.58
CA ALA A 143 -11.30 -1.32 -37.22
C ALA A 143 -10.55 -0.32 -36.31
N ILE A 144 -9.32 -0.69 -35.94
CA ILE A 144 -8.44 0.17 -35.16
C ILE A 144 -7.78 1.17 -36.11
N PRO A 145 -7.66 2.47 -35.75
CA PRO A 145 -6.95 3.48 -36.54
C PRO A 145 -5.42 3.31 -36.42
N ALA A 146 -4.92 2.11 -36.68
CA ALA A 146 -3.50 1.78 -36.69
C ALA A 146 -3.09 1.35 -38.10
N GLN A 147 -1.82 1.62 -38.44
CA GLN A 147 -1.25 1.23 -39.72
C GLN A 147 -0.76 -0.22 -39.62
N PHE A 148 -1.25 -1.07 -40.53
CA PHE A 148 -0.84 -2.47 -40.63
C PHE A 148 -0.37 -2.77 -42.06
N PRO A 149 0.59 -3.69 -42.25
CA PRO A 149 1.04 -4.09 -43.59
C PRO A 149 -0.07 -4.64 -44.49
N LEU A 150 -1.02 -5.39 -43.90
CA LEU A 150 -2.07 -6.09 -44.64
C LEU A 150 -3.46 -5.81 -44.05
N THR A 151 -3.76 -6.40 -42.90
CA THR A 151 -5.03 -6.26 -42.19
C THR A 151 -4.77 -6.32 -40.69
N GLN A 152 -5.75 -5.89 -39.90
CA GLN A 152 -5.64 -5.84 -38.44
C GLN A 152 -5.36 -7.20 -37.79
N GLY A 153 -5.86 -8.30 -38.36
CA GLY A 153 -5.57 -9.67 -37.89
C GLY A 153 -4.44 -10.38 -38.65
N GLY A 154 -3.77 -9.69 -39.56
CA GLY A 154 -2.75 -10.25 -40.43
C GLY A 154 -3.28 -11.33 -41.38
N MET A 155 -2.36 -11.93 -42.13
CA MET A 155 -2.65 -12.97 -43.11
C MET A 155 -3.26 -14.23 -42.47
N ILE A 156 -2.71 -14.67 -41.34
CA ILE A 156 -3.16 -15.91 -40.69
C ILE A 156 -4.55 -15.73 -40.07
N GLY A 157 -4.78 -14.58 -39.41
CA GLY A 157 -6.07 -14.26 -38.83
C GLY A 157 -7.15 -14.19 -39.90
N ASN A 158 -6.88 -13.53 -41.02
CA ASN A 158 -7.82 -13.41 -42.13
C ASN A 158 -8.21 -14.77 -42.74
N ALA A 159 -7.22 -15.65 -42.95
CA ALA A 159 -7.47 -17.00 -43.46
C ALA A 159 -8.33 -17.82 -42.49
N LEU A 160 -8.02 -17.79 -41.20
CA LEU A 160 -8.73 -18.56 -40.18
C LEU A 160 -10.16 -18.05 -39.94
N ASP A 161 -10.34 -16.73 -39.90
CA ASP A 161 -11.64 -16.08 -39.77
C ASP A 161 -12.54 -16.35 -40.99
N THR A 162 -11.98 -16.31 -42.20
CA THR A 162 -12.72 -16.66 -43.42
C THR A 162 -13.19 -18.12 -43.41
N LEU A 163 -12.33 -19.04 -42.99
CA LEU A 163 -12.68 -20.46 -42.83
C LEU A 163 -13.79 -20.63 -41.78
N LEU A 164 -13.63 -20.07 -40.58
CA LEU A 164 -14.61 -20.21 -39.51
C LEU A 164 -15.97 -19.62 -39.87
N ARG A 165 -15.99 -18.46 -40.54
CA ARG A 165 -17.23 -17.84 -41.01
C ARG A 165 -17.90 -18.65 -42.12
N SER A 166 -17.14 -19.30 -43.00
CA SER A 166 -17.71 -20.21 -44.01
C SER A 166 -18.36 -21.46 -43.40
N MET A 167 -17.87 -21.93 -42.26
CA MET A 167 -18.38 -23.12 -41.58
C MET A 167 -19.53 -22.83 -40.61
N PHE A 168 -19.44 -21.75 -39.83
CA PHE A 168 -20.32 -21.47 -38.70
C PHE A 168 -21.10 -20.14 -38.82
N GLY A 169 -20.85 -19.35 -39.86
CA GLY A 169 -21.36 -17.99 -39.98
C GLY A 169 -20.70 -17.02 -38.99
N PHE A 170 -21.11 -15.75 -39.02
CA PHE A 170 -20.52 -14.69 -38.18
C PHE A 170 -20.71 -14.94 -36.68
N ALA A 171 -21.93 -15.28 -36.25
CA ALA A 171 -22.20 -15.49 -34.82
C ALA A 171 -21.47 -16.72 -34.27
N GLY A 172 -21.48 -17.84 -35.00
CA GLY A 172 -20.84 -19.09 -34.57
C GLY A 172 -19.31 -18.99 -34.54
N SER A 173 -18.70 -18.34 -35.54
CA SER A 173 -17.26 -18.05 -35.53
C SER A 173 -16.86 -17.17 -34.35
N THR A 174 -17.64 -16.12 -34.03
CA THR A 174 -17.40 -15.27 -32.85
C THR A 174 -17.38 -16.10 -31.56
N MET A 175 -18.40 -16.94 -31.34
CA MET A 175 -18.49 -17.78 -30.15
C MET A 175 -17.33 -18.78 -30.06
N CYS A 176 -16.97 -19.41 -31.18
CA CYS A 176 -15.84 -20.33 -31.26
C CYS A 176 -14.53 -19.63 -30.89
N LEU A 177 -14.26 -18.46 -31.49
CA LEU A 177 -13.04 -17.70 -31.24
C LEU A 177 -12.92 -17.22 -29.79
N ILE A 178 -14.01 -16.76 -29.18
CA ILE A 178 -14.01 -16.37 -27.75
C ILE A 178 -13.67 -17.57 -26.86
N ILE A 179 -14.25 -18.73 -27.14
CA ILE A 179 -13.96 -19.96 -26.36
C ILE A 179 -12.51 -20.41 -26.58
N LEU A 180 -12.03 -20.43 -27.82
CA LEU A 180 -10.64 -20.80 -28.12
C LEU A 180 -9.64 -19.82 -27.49
N MET A 181 -9.94 -18.53 -27.48
CA MET A 181 -9.16 -17.51 -26.81
C MET A 181 -9.15 -17.74 -25.28
N ALA A 182 -10.30 -18.06 -24.69
CA ALA A 182 -10.41 -18.35 -23.26
C ALA A 182 -9.66 -19.63 -22.84
N ILE A 183 -9.72 -20.68 -23.67
CA ILE A 183 -8.97 -21.93 -23.48
C ILE A 183 -7.47 -21.68 -23.66
N GLY A 184 -7.08 -20.97 -24.73
CA GLY A 184 -5.71 -20.60 -25.03
C GLY A 184 -5.07 -19.79 -23.90
N PHE A 185 -5.80 -18.80 -23.38
CA PHE A 185 -5.37 -18.00 -22.23
C PHE A 185 -5.19 -18.83 -20.96
N SER A 186 -6.13 -19.73 -20.66
CA SER A 186 -6.05 -20.65 -19.51
C SER A 186 -4.84 -21.58 -19.60
N LEU A 187 -4.61 -22.18 -20.77
CA LEU A 187 -3.44 -23.04 -21.02
C LEU A 187 -2.13 -22.25 -20.97
N PHE A 188 -2.11 -21.04 -21.54
CA PHE A 188 -0.95 -20.16 -21.58
C PHE A 188 -0.52 -19.70 -20.18
N THR A 189 -1.48 -19.23 -19.36
CA THR A 189 -1.23 -18.69 -18.02
C THR A 189 -1.19 -19.76 -16.92
N GLY A 190 -1.83 -20.90 -17.16
CA GLY A 190 -2.11 -21.91 -16.14
C GLY A 190 -3.15 -21.46 -15.11
N TRP A 191 -3.89 -20.37 -15.37
CA TRP A 191 -4.88 -19.83 -14.43
C TRP A 191 -6.26 -20.40 -14.74
N SER A 192 -6.94 -20.88 -13.70
CA SER A 192 -8.35 -21.26 -13.80
C SER A 192 -9.24 -20.03 -13.78
N TRP A 193 -10.31 -20.04 -14.58
CA TRP A 193 -11.34 -19.00 -14.58
C TRP A 193 -11.96 -18.78 -13.20
N ILE A 194 -12.13 -19.85 -12.39
CA ILE A 194 -12.66 -19.73 -11.03
C ILE A 194 -11.73 -18.89 -10.13
N MET A 195 -10.42 -19.15 -10.21
CA MET A 195 -9.41 -18.43 -9.45
C MET A 195 -9.37 -16.96 -9.88
N MET A 196 -9.54 -16.69 -11.18
CA MET A 196 -9.57 -15.33 -11.70
C MET A 196 -10.81 -14.58 -11.22
N THR A 197 -11.98 -15.22 -11.21
CA THR A 197 -13.21 -14.63 -10.67
C THR A 197 -13.14 -14.37 -9.16
N GLU A 198 -12.52 -15.28 -8.39
CA GLU A 198 -12.33 -15.10 -6.95
C GLU A 198 -11.37 -13.93 -6.65
N LYS A 199 -10.24 -13.86 -7.34
CA LYS A 199 -9.26 -12.77 -7.17
C LYS A 199 -9.83 -11.42 -7.60
N LEU A 200 -10.55 -11.39 -8.70
CA LEU A 200 -11.22 -10.18 -9.18
C LEU A 200 -12.28 -9.74 -8.16
N GLY A 201 -13.10 -10.67 -7.67
CA GLY A 201 -14.09 -10.40 -6.61
C GLY A 201 -13.45 -9.85 -5.34
N ALA A 202 -12.36 -10.46 -4.87
CA ALA A 202 -11.62 -9.98 -3.70
C ALA A 202 -11.04 -8.58 -3.92
N TRP A 203 -10.50 -8.29 -5.11
CA TRP A 203 -9.98 -6.97 -5.45
C TRP A 203 -11.09 -5.91 -5.50
N VAL A 204 -12.24 -6.21 -6.09
CA VAL A 204 -13.41 -5.31 -6.13
C VAL A 204 -13.92 -5.01 -4.72
N LEU A 205 -14.06 -6.03 -3.88
CA LEU A 205 -14.48 -5.86 -2.48
C LEU A 205 -13.47 -5.02 -1.68
N ALA A 206 -12.17 -5.26 -1.87
CA ALA A 206 -11.12 -4.48 -1.24
C ALA A 206 -11.11 -3.03 -1.72
N ALA A 207 -11.28 -2.78 -3.02
CA ALA A 207 -11.37 -1.43 -3.59
C ALA A 207 -12.60 -0.68 -3.06
N HIS A 208 -13.74 -1.36 -2.96
CA HIS A 208 -14.96 -0.81 -2.37
C HIS A 208 -14.77 -0.45 -0.89
N ALA A 209 -14.22 -1.36 -0.09
CA ALA A 209 -13.93 -1.11 1.32
C ALA A 209 -12.92 0.03 1.50
N TRP A 210 -11.87 0.07 0.67
CA TRP A 210 -10.90 1.16 0.66
C TRP A 210 -11.55 2.52 0.34
N GLY A 211 -12.43 2.56 -0.66
CA GLY A 211 -13.17 3.78 -1.02
C GLY A 211 -14.08 4.29 0.11
N LEU A 212 -14.81 3.39 0.76
CA LEU A 212 -15.66 3.73 1.91
C LEU A 212 -14.83 4.21 3.10
N ASN A 213 -13.76 3.51 3.46
CA ASN A 213 -12.86 3.92 4.54
C ASN A 213 -12.26 5.30 4.25
N LYS A 214 -11.84 5.56 3.00
CA LYS A 214 -11.31 6.86 2.61
C LYS A 214 -12.35 7.97 2.74
N TYR A 215 -13.60 7.67 2.43
CA TYR A 215 -14.71 8.61 2.59
C TYR A 215 -15.00 8.90 4.07
N TYR A 216 -15.07 7.87 4.91
CA TYR A 216 -15.27 8.04 6.35
C TYR A 216 -14.09 8.78 7.01
N ASP A 217 -12.85 8.47 6.67
CA ASP A 217 -11.66 9.19 7.14
C ASP A 217 -11.72 10.68 6.78
N TRP A 218 -12.22 11.01 5.58
CA TRP A 218 -12.37 12.39 5.16
C TRP A 218 -13.47 13.12 5.95
N GLN A 219 -14.59 12.46 6.23
CA GLN A 219 -15.63 13.02 7.08
C GLN A 219 -15.15 13.23 8.51
N ASP A 220 -14.45 12.24 9.07
CA ASP A 220 -13.91 12.31 10.44
C ASP A 220 -12.88 13.44 10.57
N ARG A 221 -12.00 13.62 9.58
CA ARG A 221 -11.08 14.77 9.54
C ARG A 221 -11.81 16.12 9.48
N LYS A 222 -12.93 16.21 8.77
CA LYS A 222 -13.75 17.43 8.75
C LYS A 222 -14.41 17.68 10.10
N ALA A 223 -14.96 16.64 10.73
CA ALA A 223 -15.55 16.73 12.06
C ALA A 223 -14.51 17.13 13.11
N GLY A 224 -13.33 16.51 13.08
CA GLY A 224 -12.20 16.82 13.96
C GLY A 224 -11.78 18.29 13.89
N LYS A 225 -11.68 18.86 12.68
CA LYS A 225 -11.40 20.30 12.51
C LYS A 225 -12.47 21.21 13.12
N GLN A 226 -13.74 20.85 13.02
CA GLN A 226 -14.83 21.63 13.62
C GLN A 226 -14.79 21.58 15.15
N VAL A 227 -14.42 20.43 15.72
CA VAL A 227 -14.24 20.27 17.17
C VAL A 227 -13.02 21.05 17.66
N GLU A 228 -11.93 21.06 16.90
CA GLU A 228 -10.72 21.85 17.19
C GLU A 228 -11.03 23.35 17.22
N ILE A 229 -11.72 23.88 16.21
CA ILE A 229 -12.13 25.30 16.17
C ILE A 229 -12.99 25.67 17.39
N LYS A 230 -14.01 24.86 17.72
CA LYS A 230 -14.87 25.12 18.89
C LYS A 230 -14.11 25.07 20.21
N ARG A 231 -13.12 24.18 20.30
CA ARG A 231 -12.26 24.07 21.49
C ARG A 231 -11.39 25.31 21.62
N ASP A 232 -10.81 25.79 20.54
CA ASP A 232 -9.98 27.00 20.53
C ASP A 232 -10.82 28.24 20.89
N GLU A 233 -12.03 28.37 20.33
CA GLU A 233 -13.00 29.42 20.69
C GLU A 233 -13.36 29.37 22.19
N TYR A 234 -13.62 28.18 22.73
CA TYR A 234 -13.91 28.00 24.16
C TYR A 234 -12.71 28.40 25.04
N ILE A 235 -11.49 28.02 24.64
CA ILE A 235 -10.27 28.40 25.37
C ILE A 235 -10.07 29.91 25.33
N GLU A 236 -10.28 30.57 24.18
CA GLU A 236 -10.17 32.02 24.05
C GLU A 236 -11.19 32.77 24.90
N THR A 237 -12.44 32.29 24.92
CA THR A 237 -13.50 32.90 25.74
C THR A 237 -13.21 32.76 27.23
N GLU A 238 -12.75 31.60 27.69
CA GLU A 238 -12.32 31.41 29.09
C GLU A 238 -11.06 32.23 29.44
N ARG A 239 -10.11 32.41 28.50
CA ARG A 239 -8.97 33.32 28.71
C ARG A 239 -9.42 34.76 28.90
N LYS A 240 -10.27 35.28 27.99
CA LYS A 240 -10.84 36.64 28.12
C LYS A 240 -11.61 36.81 29.44
N ARG A 241 -12.42 35.82 29.80
CA ARG A 241 -13.16 35.81 31.07
C ARG A 241 -12.25 35.83 32.29
N THR A 242 -11.04 35.28 32.18
CA THR A 242 -10.04 35.30 33.26
C THR A 242 -9.30 36.63 33.32
N GLU A 243 -9.00 37.23 32.16
CA GLU A 243 -8.35 38.55 32.05
C GLU A 243 -9.25 39.70 32.51
N ASP A 244 -10.56 39.65 32.20
CA ASP A 244 -11.53 40.69 32.54
C ASP A 244 -11.99 40.67 34.02
N ARG A 245 -11.46 39.77 34.86
CA ARG A 245 -11.90 39.69 36.26
C ARG A 245 -11.33 40.85 37.07
N PRO A 246 -12.16 41.61 37.82
CA PRO A 246 -11.68 42.69 38.65
C PRO A 246 -10.73 42.15 39.74
N PRO A 247 -9.62 42.85 40.05
CA PRO A 247 -8.69 42.44 41.10
C PRO A 247 -9.43 42.26 42.43
N ILE A 248 -9.28 41.08 43.04
CA ILE A 248 -9.88 40.77 44.34
C ILE A 248 -9.05 41.48 45.42
N GLU A 249 -9.61 42.50 46.06
CA GLU A 249 -9.01 43.14 47.23
C GLU A 249 -9.22 42.25 48.47
N ILE A 250 -8.23 41.42 48.78
CA ILE A 250 -8.20 40.65 50.02
C ILE A 250 -7.85 41.60 51.17
N LYS A 251 -8.88 42.15 51.83
CA LYS A 251 -8.69 42.92 53.06
C LYS A 251 -8.28 41.96 54.17
N VAL A 252 -7.02 42.03 54.59
CA VAL A 252 -6.55 41.32 55.77
C VAL A 252 -7.37 41.83 56.95
N PRO A 253 -8.10 40.97 57.69
CA PRO A 253 -8.82 41.41 58.86
C PRO A 253 -7.81 41.92 59.90
N GLU A 254 -7.92 43.19 60.26
CA GLU A 254 -7.13 43.78 61.35
C GLU A 254 -7.60 43.13 62.66
N LEU A 255 -6.84 42.14 63.13
CA LEU A 255 -7.05 41.50 64.42
C LEU A 255 -6.49 42.41 65.53
N GLU A 256 -7.28 43.40 65.94
CA GLU A 256 -7.01 44.10 67.20
C GLU A 256 -7.41 43.19 68.36
N ILE A 257 -6.43 42.51 68.98
CA ILE A 257 -6.66 41.70 70.18
C ILE A 257 -6.79 42.66 71.36
N PRO A 258 -7.99 42.86 71.95
CA PRO A 258 -8.14 43.75 73.09
C PRO A 258 -7.39 43.17 74.30
N LYS A 259 -6.36 43.88 74.77
CA LYS A 259 -5.65 43.49 76.00
C LYS A 259 -6.55 43.73 77.19
N SER A 260 -6.70 42.73 78.06
CA SER A 260 -7.54 42.85 79.25
C SER A 260 -6.92 43.83 80.27
N GLU A 261 -7.75 44.61 80.96
CA GLU A 261 -7.30 45.61 81.95
C GLU A 261 -6.48 45.00 83.09
N ARG A 262 -6.69 43.70 83.38
CA ARG A 262 -5.99 42.94 84.41
C ARG A 262 -4.52 42.68 84.06
N VAL A 263 -4.23 42.42 82.78
CA VAL A 263 -2.84 42.25 82.28
C VAL A 263 -2.05 43.55 82.44
N LEU A 264 -2.71 44.71 82.31
CA LEU A 264 -2.06 46.01 82.51
C LEU A 264 -1.78 46.32 83.99
N LYS A 265 -2.70 45.95 84.89
CA LYS A 265 -2.56 46.17 86.35
C LYS A 265 -1.53 45.27 87.00
N GLU A 266 -1.40 44.01 86.56
CA GLU A 266 -0.47 43.03 87.15
C GLU A 266 0.96 43.12 86.57
N ARG A 267 1.19 43.94 85.53
CA ARG A 267 2.52 44.13 84.91
C ARG A 267 3.47 44.96 85.79
N GLN A 268 2.96 45.73 86.73
CA GLN A 268 3.76 46.48 87.69
C GLN A 268 4.03 45.60 88.93
N THR A 269 5.26 45.10 89.05
CA THR A 269 5.68 44.35 90.23
C THR A 269 5.75 45.28 91.44
N VAL A 270 5.10 44.90 92.55
CA VAL A 270 5.21 45.63 93.83
C VAL A 270 6.61 45.42 94.41
N LEU A 271 7.29 46.50 94.79
CA LEU A 271 8.70 46.46 95.20
C LEU A 271 8.94 46.04 96.67
N PHE A 272 7.89 45.77 97.44
CA PHE A 272 7.99 45.46 98.87
C PHE A 272 7.05 44.31 99.26
N GLU A 273 7.62 43.23 99.80
CA GLU A 273 6.90 42.05 100.29
C GLU A 273 6.37 42.29 101.71
N SER A 274 5.10 42.67 101.82
CA SER A 274 4.37 42.55 103.09
C SER A 274 2.85 42.58 102.91
N MET A 275 2.25 41.50 102.42
CA MET A 275 0.89 41.03 102.79
C MET A 275 0.71 39.55 102.40
N PRO A 276 0.19 38.68 103.29
CA PRO A 276 -0.27 37.34 102.93
C PRO A 276 -1.70 37.42 102.36
N ASP A 277 -2.02 36.51 101.43
CA ASP A 277 -3.31 36.33 100.72
C ASP A 277 -3.67 37.28 99.57
N SER A 278 -3.06 37.02 98.40
CA SER A 278 -3.72 37.18 97.10
C SER A 278 -4.32 35.82 96.70
N ALA A 279 -5.65 35.70 96.64
CA ALA A 279 -6.35 34.44 96.37
C ALA A 279 -6.27 33.93 94.91
N LEU A 280 -5.62 34.68 94.01
CA LEU A 280 -5.51 34.32 92.59
C LEU A 280 -4.04 34.33 92.15
N PRO A 281 -3.58 33.29 91.41
CA PRO A 281 -2.23 33.24 90.87
C PRO A 281 -2.03 34.35 89.82
N PRO A 282 -0.85 34.98 89.77
CA PRO A 282 -0.59 36.10 88.88
C PRO A 282 -0.44 35.66 87.42
N LEU A 283 -0.87 36.51 86.48
CA LEU A 283 -0.95 36.18 85.05
C LEU A 283 0.41 35.97 84.36
N HIS A 284 1.53 36.37 84.98
CA HIS A 284 2.88 36.14 84.44
C HIS A 284 3.33 34.67 84.52
N LEU A 285 2.60 33.82 85.23
CA LEU A 285 2.83 32.37 85.26
C LEU A 285 2.32 31.66 84.01
N LEU A 286 1.53 32.34 83.18
CA LEU A 286 1.08 31.83 81.89
C LEU A 286 2.14 32.13 80.84
N ASP A 287 2.40 31.16 79.97
CA ASP A 287 3.26 31.37 78.81
C ASP A 287 2.70 32.49 77.93
N GLU A 288 3.57 33.40 77.49
CA GLU A 288 3.17 34.45 76.56
C GLU A 288 2.70 33.82 75.25
N VAL A 289 1.61 34.33 74.69
CA VAL A 289 1.12 33.87 73.39
C VAL A 289 2.19 34.19 72.34
N THR A 290 2.79 33.15 71.76
CA THR A 290 3.68 33.27 70.59
C THR A 290 2.88 33.93 69.47
N THR A 291 3.15 35.21 69.21
CA THR A 291 2.36 36.06 68.30
C THR A 291 2.57 35.71 66.83
N THR A 292 3.37 34.70 66.53
CA THR A 292 3.57 34.13 65.20
C THR A 292 2.38 33.25 64.82
N VAL A 293 1.25 33.89 64.51
CA VAL A 293 0.30 33.29 63.58
C VAL A 293 0.96 33.38 62.22
N GLU A 294 1.34 32.25 61.64
CA GLU A 294 1.85 32.20 60.26
C GLU A 294 0.70 32.58 59.33
N LEU A 295 0.59 33.87 59.02
CA LEU A 295 -0.34 34.36 58.03
C LEU A 295 0.07 33.74 56.70
N GLN A 296 -0.83 32.92 56.14
CA GLN A 296 -0.65 32.36 54.82
C GLN A 296 -0.37 33.50 53.84
N SER A 297 0.61 33.31 52.95
CA SER A 297 0.98 34.35 52.00
C SER A 297 -0.23 34.74 51.15
N ALA A 298 -0.31 36.01 50.74
CA ALA A 298 -1.42 36.52 49.94
C ALA A 298 -1.62 35.70 48.64
N GLU A 299 -0.52 35.21 48.05
CA GLU A 299 -0.55 34.34 46.85
C GLU A 299 -1.19 32.97 47.15
N THR A 300 -0.91 32.39 48.32
CA THR A 300 -1.49 31.10 48.74
C THR A 300 -3.00 31.24 48.99
N LEU A 301 -3.42 32.34 49.60
CA LEU A 301 -4.84 32.65 49.83
C LEU A 301 -5.59 32.91 48.52
N ASP A 302 -5.01 33.67 47.58
CA ASP A 302 -5.62 33.89 46.26
C ASP A 302 -5.71 32.58 45.47
N PHE A 303 -4.65 31.76 45.46
CA PHE A 303 -4.66 30.47 44.80
C PHE A 303 -5.74 29.53 45.35
N THR A 304 -5.83 29.40 46.68
CA THR A 304 -6.84 28.55 47.32
C THR A 304 -8.26 29.08 47.10
N SER A 305 -8.45 30.41 47.13
CA SER A 305 -9.73 31.05 46.79
C SER A 305 -10.16 30.70 45.36
N ARG A 306 -9.26 30.85 44.38
CA ARG A 306 -9.52 30.51 42.96
C ARG A 306 -9.83 29.03 42.76
N LEU A 307 -9.14 28.16 43.49
CA LEU A 307 -9.37 26.72 43.43
C LEU A 307 -10.76 26.35 43.96
N ILE A 308 -11.19 26.97 45.07
CA ILE A 308 -12.52 26.79 45.65
C ILE A 308 -13.60 27.33 44.71
N GLU A 309 -13.43 28.52 44.15
CA GLU A 309 -14.36 29.11 43.18
C GLU A 309 -14.56 28.17 41.99
N ARG A 310 -13.46 27.65 41.42
CA ARG A 310 -13.52 26.70 40.31
C ARG A 310 -14.25 25.42 40.69
N LYS A 311 -14.09 24.93 41.93
CA LYS A 311 -14.75 23.72 42.43
C LYS A 311 -16.22 23.90 42.80
N LEU A 312 -16.66 25.13 43.06
CA LEU A 312 -18.08 25.46 43.29
C LEU A 312 -18.84 25.65 41.97
N VAL A 313 -18.13 25.93 40.88
CA VAL A 313 -18.70 26.10 39.54
C VAL A 313 -18.80 24.75 38.79
N ASP A 314 -17.89 23.81 39.07
CA ASP A 314 -17.97 22.39 38.67
C ASP A 314 -19.16 21.67 39.36
#